data_AF-A1UB43-F1
#
_entry.id   AF-A1UB43-F1
#
_cell.length_a   1.000
_cell.length_b   1.000
_cell.length_c   1.000
_cell.angle_alpha   90.00
_cell.angle_beta   90.00
_cell.angle_gamma   90.00
#
_symmetry.space_group_name_H-M   'P 1'
#
loop_
_entity.id
_entity.type
_entity.pdbx_description
1 polymer ?
#
loop_
_entity_poly.entity_id
_entity_poly.type
_entity_poly.pdbx_seq_one_letter_code
_entity_poly.pdbx_strand_id
1 'polypeptide(L)'
;MNADQEREIRNAAMAWLDGRKTNGQTRFPYAELAGFEYHGVRLPLIDRQRGIRKPASFHAALSLRTTYTPPGQAKPYEDQITDDGLLHYKYRGNDPKHHENRALRAAFDLELPLIWFVGVAKGVYEARYPVWIRDDRPEKLEFVLELPN
;
A
#
# COMPACT_ATOMS: atom_id res chain seq x y z
N MET A 1 -5.47 10.30 16.67
CA MET A 1 -6.24 10.38 15.41
C MET A 1 -7.35 9.36 15.54
N ASN A 2 -8.58 9.66 15.16
CA ASN A 2 -9.68 8.67 15.17
C ASN A 2 -9.85 8.02 13.78
N ALA A 3 -10.74 7.04 13.67
CA ALA A 3 -10.97 6.32 12.41
C ALA A 3 -11.50 7.23 11.29
N ASP A 4 -12.35 8.20 11.61
CA ASP A 4 -12.90 9.15 10.63
C ASP A 4 -11.81 10.03 10.02
N GLN A 5 -10.91 10.56 10.86
CA GLN A 5 -9.74 11.32 10.39
C GLN A 5 -8.82 10.46 9.51
N GLU A 6 -8.63 9.18 9.83
CA GLU A 6 -7.87 8.27 8.94
C GLU A 6 -8.56 8.08 7.59
N ARG A 7 -9.89 7.94 7.57
CA ARG A 7 -10.67 7.83 6.32
C ARG A 7 -10.57 9.11 5.48
N GLU A 8 -10.67 10.27 6.11
CA GLU A 8 -10.51 11.56 5.43
C GLU A 8 -9.12 11.69 4.78
N ILE A 9 -8.05 11.33 5.49
CA ILE A 9 -6.69 11.38 4.95
C ILE A 9 -6.51 10.38 3.79
N ARG A 10 -7.07 9.16 3.91
CA ARG A 10 -7.04 8.17 2.81
C ARG A 10 -7.73 8.71 1.56
N ASN A 11 -8.92 9.29 1.72
CA ASN A 11 -9.66 9.90 0.62
C ASN A 11 -8.91 11.07 0.01
N ALA A 12 -8.31 11.94 0.83
CA ALA A 12 -7.49 13.06 0.35
C ALA A 12 -6.25 12.58 -0.42
N ALA A 13 -5.58 11.53 0.05
CA ALA A 13 -4.44 10.93 -0.63
C ALA A 13 -4.83 10.33 -2.00
N MET A 14 -5.96 9.61 -2.06
CA MET A 14 -6.47 9.05 -3.31
C MET A 14 -6.91 10.14 -4.29
N ALA A 15 -7.62 11.16 -3.83
CA ALA A 15 -8.00 12.31 -4.64
C ALA A 15 -6.78 13.08 -5.18
N TRP A 16 -5.72 13.21 -4.37
CA TRP A 16 -4.46 13.81 -4.79
C TRP A 16 -3.75 13.01 -5.88
N LEU A 17 -3.83 11.68 -5.83
CA LEU A 17 -3.34 10.79 -6.89
C LEU A 17 -4.22 10.89 -8.14
N ASP A 18 -5.56 10.96 -7.98
CA ASP A 18 -6.50 11.09 -9.10
C ASP A 18 -6.29 12.39 -9.88
N GLY A 19 -6.12 13.51 -9.19
CA GLY A 19 -5.83 14.79 -9.86
C GLY A 19 -4.59 14.74 -10.75
N ARG A 20 -3.59 13.93 -10.40
CA ARG A 20 -2.39 13.71 -11.23
C ARG A 20 -2.67 12.77 -12.41
N LYS A 21 -3.41 11.68 -12.17
CA LYS A 21 -3.83 10.75 -13.22
C LYS A 21 -4.68 11.44 -14.29
N THR A 22 -5.61 12.30 -13.88
CA THR A 22 -6.43 13.11 -14.80
C THR A 22 -5.57 14.01 -15.68
N ASN A 23 -4.41 14.47 -15.18
CA ASN A 23 -3.43 15.23 -15.95
C ASN A 23 -2.45 14.34 -16.75
N GLY A 24 -2.73 13.05 -16.89
CA GLY A 24 -1.94 12.10 -17.68
C GLY A 24 -0.76 11.46 -16.95
N GLN A 25 -0.55 11.75 -15.66
CA GLN A 25 0.54 11.15 -14.90
C GLN A 25 0.18 9.73 -14.46
N THR A 26 0.87 8.74 -15.03
CA THR A 26 0.71 7.32 -14.67
C THR A 26 1.82 6.80 -13.74
N ARG A 27 2.96 7.49 -13.69
CA ARG A 27 4.16 7.10 -12.94
C ARG A 27 4.53 8.15 -11.91
N PHE A 28 4.80 7.71 -10.69
CA PHE A 28 5.05 8.55 -9.53
C PHE A 28 6.46 8.31 -9.01
N PRO A 29 7.36 9.30 -9.06
CA PRO A 29 8.66 9.24 -8.40
C PRO A 29 8.51 9.15 -6.88
N TYR A 30 9.42 8.42 -6.23
CA TYR A 30 9.47 8.29 -4.77
C TYR A 30 9.40 9.64 -4.05
N ALA A 31 10.16 10.64 -4.54
CA ALA A 31 10.24 11.95 -3.90
C ALA A 31 8.88 12.65 -3.83
N GLU A 32 8.05 12.46 -4.86
CA GLU A 32 6.71 13.03 -4.95
C GLU A 32 5.76 12.35 -3.95
N LEU A 33 5.73 11.01 -3.94
CA LEU A 33 4.93 10.23 -2.98
C LEU A 33 5.36 10.46 -1.53
N ALA A 34 6.65 10.65 -1.31
CA ALA A 34 7.22 10.99 0.00
C ALA A 34 6.97 12.46 0.39
N GLY A 35 6.51 13.29 -0.54
CA GLY A 35 6.21 14.71 -0.36
C GLY A 35 4.72 15.02 -0.21
N PHE A 36 3.83 14.02 -0.18
CA PHE A 36 2.41 14.27 0.08
C PHE A 36 2.20 15.02 1.40
N GLU A 37 1.29 15.98 1.37
CA GLU A 37 0.89 16.78 2.52
C GLU A 37 -0.62 16.76 2.67
N TYR A 38 -1.07 16.78 3.93
CA TYR A 38 -2.47 16.93 4.30
C TYR A 38 -2.58 18.11 5.25
N HIS A 39 -3.35 19.14 4.88
CA HIS A 39 -3.43 20.43 5.59
C HIS A 39 -2.06 21.04 5.93
N GLY A 40 -1.12 21.03 4.97
CA GLY A 40 0.23 21.58 5.15
C GLY A 40 1.15 20.74 6.04
N VAL A 41 0.69 19.57 6.50
CA VAL A 41 1.51 18.63 7.27
C VAL A 41 1.95 17.50 6.36
N ARG A 42 3.27 17.31 6.25
CA ARG A 42 3.85 16.23 5.47
C ARG A 42 3.46 14.85 6.02
N LEU A 43 2.87 14.03 5.15
CA LEU A 43 2.43 12.67 5.45
C LEU A 43 2.85 11.74 4.29
N PRO A 44 4.07 11.21 4.28
CA PRO A 44 4.56 10.40 3.16
C PRO A 44 3.62 9.22 2.86
N LEU A 45 3.21 9.04 1.60
CA LEU A 45 2.37 7.91 1.17
C LEU A 45 3.16 6.61 1.04
N ILE A 46 4.48 6.67 1.03
CA ILE A 46 5.38 5.52 0.88
C ILE A 46 6.51 5.59 1.90
N ASP A 47 7.05 4.43 2.28
CA ASP A 47 8.23 4.33 3.14
C ASP A 47 9.50 4.11 2.30
N ARG A 48 10.67 4.57 2.78
CA ARG A 48 11.94 4.39 2.06
C ARG A 48 12.40 2.94 2.05
N GLN A 49 12.26 2.24 3.16
CA GLN A 49 12.84 0.92 3.40
C GLN A 49 11.77 -0.17 3.47
N ARG A 50 10.59 0.17 3.99
CA ARG A 50 9.54 -0.80 4.31
C ARG A 50 8.58 -1.04 3.16
N GLY A 51 8.07 -2.27 3.07
CA GLY A 51 7.02 -2.64 2.13
C GLY A 51 5.65 -2.09 2.54
N ILE A 52 5.44 -1.86 3.84
CA ILE A 52 4.17 -1.42 4.41
C ILE A 52 4.39 -0.07 5.10
N ARG A 53 3.50 0.88 4.83
CA ARG A 53 3.55 2.23 5.40
C ARG A 53 2.36 2.43 6.33
N LYS A 54 2.63 2.53 7.63
CA LYS A 54 1.68 2.97 8.66
C LYS A 54 2.12 4.30 9.28
N PRO A 55 1.40 5.42 9.12
CA PRO A 55 1.68 6.64 9.89
C PRO A 55 1.69 6.37 11.40
N ALA A 56 2.56 7.09 12.11
CA ALA A 56 2.69 6.92 13.56
C ALA A 56 1.36 7.20 14.27
N SER A 57 0.62 8.21 13.77
CA SER A 57 -0.70 8.61 14.25
C SER A 57 -1.85 7.68 13.85
N PHE A 58 -1.64 6.73 12.92
CA PHE A 58 -2.69 5.84 12.41
C PHE A 58 -2.76 4.54 13.20
N HIS A 59 -3.94 3.93 13.25
CA HIS A 59 -4.15 2.59 13.75
C HIS A 59 -3.80 1.53 12.69
N ALA A 60 -4.13 1.81 11.42
CA ALA A 60 -3.99 0.87 10.31
C ALA A 60 -2.98 1.32 9.25
N ALA A 61 -2.47 0.38 8.46
CA ALA A 61 -1.61 0.67 7.31
C ALA A 61 -2.31 1.61 6.33
N LEU A 62 -1.58 2.58 5.77
CA LEU A 62 -2.07 3.49 4.74
C LEU A 62 -1.83 2.92 3.34
N SER A 63 -0.66 2.33 3.14
CA SER A 63 -0.26 1.79 1.84
C SER A 63 0.68 0.60 1.98
N LEU A 64 0.80 -0.16 0.89
CA LEU A 64 1.83 -1.16 0.68
C LEU A 64 2.54 -0.92 -0.65
N ARG A 65 3.74 -1.47 -0.81
CA ARG A 65 4.50 -1.43 -2.06
C ARG A 65 5.11 -2.78 -2.40
N THR A 66 5.22 -3.02 -3.70
CA THR A 66 6.06 -4.08 -4.27
C THR A 66 7.26 -3.46 -4.95
N THR A 67 8.43 -4.07 -4.77
CA THR A 67 9.67 -3.56 -5.35
C THR A 67 9.74 -3.89 -6.83
N TYR A 68 10.28 -2.96 -7.63
CA TYR A 68 10.65 -3.26 -9.00
C TYR A 68 11.77 -4.31 -9.04
N THR A 69 11.53 -5.44 -9.68
CA THR A 69 12.55 -6.45 -9.98
C THR A 69 12.92 -6.35 -11.46
N PRO A 70 14.18 -6.06 -11.81
CA PRO A 70 14.61 -6.02 -13.21
C PRO A 70 14.38 -7.36 -13.93
N PRO A 71 14.18 -7.36 -15.25
CA PRO A 71 14.10 -8.59 -16.03
C PRO A 71 15.30 -9.50 -15.76
N GLY A 72 15.04 -10.79 -15.51
CA GLY A 72 16.09 -11.80 -15.23
C GLY A 72 16.53 -11.91 -13.78
N GLN A 73 15.95 -11.16 -12.83
CA GLN A 73 16.19 -11.34 -11.40
C GLN A 73 15.00 -12.00 -10.70
N ALA A 74 15.28 -12.83 -9.69
CA ALA A 74 14.25 -13.41 -8.83
C ALA A 74 13.59 -12.31 -7.99
N LYS A 75 12.26 -12.34 -7.89
CA LYS A 75 11.53 -11.42 -7.01
C LYS A 75 11.87 -11.76 -5.55
N PRO A 76 12.09 -10.76 -4.67
CA PRO A 76 12.40 -11.01 -3.26
C PRO A 76 11.22 -11.60 -2.48
N TYR A 77 9.99 -11.45 -3.00
CA TYR A 77 8.76 -12.01 -2.45
C TYR A 77 7.90 -12.56 -3.59
N GLU A 78 7.17 -13.63 -3.32
CA GLU A 78 6.25 -14.28 -4.26
C GLU A 78 4.87 -13.60 -4.28
N ASP A 79 4.83 -12.26 -4.20
CA ASP A 79 3.57 -11.53 -4.34
C ASP A 79 3.02 -11.80 -5.76
N GLN A 80 1.83 -12.39 -5.80
CA GLN A 80 1.24 -12.94 -7.01
C GLN A 80 -0.18 -12.42 -7.17
N ILE A 81 -0.53 -12.01 -8.39
CA ILE A 81 -1.92 -11.91 -8.80
C ILE A 81 -2.33 -13.29 -9.29
N THR A 82 -3.34 -13.89 -8.65
CA THR A 82 -3.89 -15.20 -8.99
C THR A 82 -4.94 -15.08 -10.11
N ASP A 83 -5.36 -16.21 -10.68
CA ASP A 83 -6.30 -16.25 -11.80
C ASP A 83 -7.68 -15.64 -11.48
N ASP A 84 -8.02 -15.52 -10.20
CA ASP A 84 -9.20 -14.82 -9.68
C ASP A 84 -9.05 -13.30 -9.60
N GLY A 85 -7.90 -12.76 -10.03
CA GLY A 85 -7.61 -11.32 -10.01
C GLY A 85 -7.22 -10.76 -8.64
N LEU A 86 -7.10 -11.62 -7.61
CA LEU A 86 -6.70 -11.19 -6.27
C LEU A 86 -5.17 -11.15 -6.13
N LEU A 87 -4.68 -10.19 -5.36
CA LEU A 87 -3.28 -10.11 -4.98
C LEU A 87 -3.05 -10.89 -3.69
N HIS A 88 -2.26 -11.96 -3.76
CA HIS A 88 -1.69 -12.61 -2.60
C HIS A 88 -0.42 -11.87 -2.19
N TYR A 89 -0.47 -11.16 -1.07
CA TYR A 89 0.64 -10.37 -0.55
C TYR A 89 1.27 -11.06 0.65
N LYS A 90 2.55 -11.42 0.55
CA LYS A 90 3.25 -12.12 1.62
C LYS A 90 3.45 -11.22 2.84
N TYR A 91 3.34 -11.83 4.01
CA TYR A 91 3.67 -11.18 5.26
C TYR A 91 5.10 -10.68 5.25
N ARG A 92 5.32 -9.63 6.05
CA ARG A 92 6.66 -9.28 6.45
C ARG A 92 7.22 -10.38 7.36
N GLY A 93 8.16 -11.16 6.82
CA GLY A 93 8.83 -12.23 7.55
C GLY A 93 7.88 -13.37 7.90
N ASN A 94 8.29 -14.21 8.84
CA ASN A 94 7.55 -15.40 9.28
C ASN A 94 6.85 -15.22 10.62
N ASP A 95 6.87 -14.02 11.21
CA ASP A 95 6.15 -13.70 12.44
C ASP A 95 4.78 -13.05 12.10
N PRO A 96 3.64 -13.76 12.31
CA PRO A 96 2.31 -13.19 12.11
C PRO A 96 2.04 -11.95 12.98
N LYS A 97 2.75 -11.82 14.10
CA LYS A 97 2.64 -10.70 15.03
C LYS A 97 3.59 -9.56 14.69
N HIS A 98 4.34 -9.62 13.59
CA HIS A 98 5.19 -8.50 13.17
C HIS A 98 4.37 -7.21 13.05
N HIS A 99 4.90 -6.08 13.54
CA HIS A 99 4.14 -4.83 13.66
C HIS A 99 3.55 -4.31 12.34
N GLU A 100 4.20 -4.58 11.22
CA GLU A 100 3.69 -4.25 9.88
C GLU A 100 2.53 -5.15 9.45
N ASN A 101 2.58 -6.44 9.77
CA ASN A 101 1.48 -7.38 9.50
C ASN A 101 0.26 -7.01 10.36
N ARG A 102 0.48 -6.64 11.63
CA ARG A 102 -0.59 -6.11 12.48
C ARG A 102 -1.22 -4.82 11.93
N ALA A 103 -0.43 -3.99 11.23
CA ALA A 103 -0.95 -2.77 10.61
C ALA A 103 -1.87 -3.05 9.42
N LEU A 104 -1.54 -4.05 8.59
CA LEU A 104 -2.42 -4.52 7.52
C LEU A 104 -3.66 -5.21 8.09
N ARG A 105 -3.51 -6.06 9.11
CA ARG A 105 -4.64 -6.67 9.82
C ARG A 105 -5.60 -5.63 10.41
N ALA A 106 -5.08 -4.56 11.00
CA ALA A 106 -5.92 -3.47 11.47
C ALA A 106 -6.67 -2.76 10.31
N ALA A 107 -6.12 -2.71 9.10
CA ALA A 107 -6.83 -2.20 7.93
C ALA A 107 -7.96 -3.14 7.48
N PHE A 108 -7.76 -4.45 7.63
CA PHE A 108 -8.79 -5.47 7.40
C PHE A 108 -9.91 -5.36 8.44
N ASP A 109 -9.58 -5.41 9.73
CA ASP A 109 -10.55 -5.37 10.83
C ASP A 109 -11.40 -4.09 10.85
N LEU A 110 -10.81 -2.96 10.42
CA LEU A 110 -11.49 -1.66 10.38
C LEU A 110 -12.12 -1.35 9.01
N GLU A 111 -12.03 -2.25 8.03
CA GLU A 111 -12.50 -2.05 6.67
C GLU A 111 -12.00 -0.69 6.11
N LEU A 112 -10.68 -0.55 6.05
CA LEU A 112 -10.02 0.66 5.56
C LEU A 112 -9.32 0.39 4.22
N PRO A 113 -9.55 1.24 3.20
CA PRO A 113 -8.91 1.06 1.91
C PRO A 113 -7.43 1.41 1.97
N LEU A 114 -6.64 0.68 1.19
CA LEU A 114 -5.20 0.84 1.05
C LEU A 114 -4.85 1.42 -0.32
N ILE A 115 -3.64 1.98 -0.41
CA ILE A 115 -2.99 2.30 -1.68
C ILE A 115 -1.89 1.28 -1.93
N TRP A 116 -1.89 0.64 -3.09
CA TRP A 116 -0.80 -0.24 -3.51
C TRP A 116 0.09 0.46 -4.54
N PHE A 117 1.37 0.64 -4.18
CA PHE A 117 2.39 1.19 -5.05
C PHE A 117 3.21 0.08 -5.71
N VAL A 118 3.01 -0.11 -7.01
CA VAL A 118 3.72 -1.11 -7.82
C VAL A 118 5.01 -0.50 -8.35
N GLY A 119 6.16 -1.04 -7.96
CA GLY A 119 7.44 -0.59 -8.50
C GLY A 119 7.59 -0.95 -9.98
N VAL A 120 7.72 0.06 -10.84
CA VAL A 120 7.88 -0.10 -12.31
C VAL A 120 9.26 0.29 -12.83
N ALA A 121 10.00 1.06 -12.05
CA ALA A 121 11.43 1.30 -12.23
C ALA A 121 12.05 1.66 -10.87
N LYS A 122 13.37 1.83 -10.81
CA LYS A 122 14.06 2.24 -9.58
C LYS A 122 13.51 3.57 -9.05
N GLY A 123 12.79 3.51 -7.93
CA GLY A 123 12.19 4.68 -7.29
C GLY A 123 10.99 5.28 -8.04
N VAL A 124 10.38 4.53 -8.96
CA VAL A 124 9.20 4.95 -9.73
C VAL A 124 8.10 3.92 -9.56
N TYR A 125 6.90 4.39 -9.27
CA TYR A 125 5.76 3.55 -8.91
C TYR A 125 4.53 3.87 -9.74
N GLU A 126 3.69 2.88 -9.96
CA GLU A 126 2.28 3.07 -10.32
C GLU A 126 1.42 2.94 -9.06
N ALA A 127 0.35 3.72 -8.97
CA ALA A 127 -0.53 3.72 -7.80
C ALA A 127 -1.88 3.06 -8.13
N ARG A 128 -2.20 1.97 -7.44
CA ARG A 128 -3.48 1.25 -7.52
C ARG A 128 -4.26 1.43 -6.23
N TYR A 129 -5.48 1.92 -6.32
CA TYR A 129 -6.36 2.20 -5.19
C TYR A 129 -7.80 2.40 -5.68
N PRO A 130 -8.82 2.23 -4.81
CA PRO A 130 -8.71 1.63 -3.49
C PRO A 130 -8.40 0.12 -3.59
N VAL A 131 -7.56 -0.38 -2.69
CA VAL A 131 -7.28 -1.82 -2.53
C VAL A 131 -7.81 -2.24 -1.17
N TRP A 132 -8.46 -3.41 -1.10
CA TRP A 132 -9.08 -3.92 0.13
C TRP A 132 -8.48 -5.26 0.51
N ILE A 133 -8.27 -5.52 1.80
CA ILE A 133 -7.94 -6.87 2.26
C ILE A 133 -9.25 -7.67 2.31
N ARG A 134 -9.29 -8.78 1.58
CA ARG A 134 -10.42 -9.71 1.56
C ARG A 134 -10.26 -10.82 2.58
N ASP A 135 -9.03 -11.22 2.83
CA ASP A 135 -8.72 -12.33 3.73
C ASP A 135 -7.35 -12.13 4.37
N ASP A 136 -7.23 -12.61 5.61
CA ASP A 136 -6.00 -12.62 6.37
C ASP A 136 -5.68 -14.06 6.77
N ARG A 137 -4.58 -14.60 6.24
CA ARG A 137 -4.22 -16.02 6.31
C ARG A 137 -2.90 -16.24 7.06
N PRO A 138 -2.90 -16.17 8.41
CA PRO A 138 -1.69 -16.40 9.22
C PRO A 138 -1.02 -17.75 8.97
N GLU A 139 -1.79 -18.79 8.65
CA GLU A 139 -1.32 -20.14 8.36
C GLU A 139 -0.55 -20.24 7.03
N LYS A 140 -0.80 -19.31 6.10
CA LYS A 140 -0.08 -19.17 4.82
C LYS A 140 0.88 -17.98 4.78
N LEU A 141 0.94 -17.20 5.87
CA LEU A 141 1.72 -15.97 5.99
C LEU A 141 1.44 -14.99 4.84
N GLU A 142 0.16 -14.77 4.53
CA GLU A 142 -0.25 -13.87 3.45
C GLU A 142 -1.56 -13.15 3.75
N PHE A 143 -1.74 -12.00 3.10
CA PHE A 143 -3.02 -11.33 2.95
C PHE A 143 -3.52 -11.56 1.53
N VAL A 144 -4.84 -11.66 1.35
CA VAL A 144 -5.48 -11.66 0.03
C VAL A 144 -6.12 -10.31 -0.17
N LEU A 145 -5.74 -9.61 -1.23
CA LEU A 145 -6.18 -8.25 -1.51
C LEU A 145 -7.01 -8.22 -2.81
N GLU A 146 -8.13 -7.53 -2.76
CA GLU A 146 -8.88 -7.14 -3.93
C GLU A 146 -8.30 -5.85 -4.51
N LEU A 147 -8.06 -5.88 -5.82
CA LEU A 147 -7.56 -4.76 -6.60
C LEU A 147 -8.71 -3.89 -7.13
N PRO A 148 -8.48 -2.60 -7.41
CA PRO A 148 -9.48 -1.76 -8.06
C PRO A 148 -9.84 -2.34 -9.44
N ASN A 149 -11.13 -2.26 -9.78
CA ASN A 149 -11.69 -2.62 -11.09
C ASN A 149 -11.12 -1.78 -12.23
#